data_AF-A0A915C4Q0-F1
#
_entry.id   AF-A0A915C4Q0-F1
#
_cell.length_a   1.000
_cell.length_b   1.000
_cell.length_c   1.000
_cell.angle_alpha   90.00
_cell.angle_beta   90.00
_cell.angle_gamma   90.00
#
_symmetry.space_group_name_H-M   'P 1'
#
loop_
_entity.id
_entity.type
_entity.pdbx_description
1 polymer ?
#
loop_
_entity_poly.entity_id
_entity_poly.type
_entity_poly.pdbx_seq_one_letter_code
_entity_poly.pdbx_strand_id
1 'polypeptide(L)' 'MVRTKLDNRIRVIVENGVAKGHRSMFVVVGDKGRDQ' A
#
# COMPACT_ATOMS: atom_id res chain seq x y z
N MET A 1 10.30 -16.79 5.11
CA MET A 1 9.62 -15.49 4.89
C MET A 1 8.57 -15.34 5.98
N VAL A 2 8.77 -14.43 6.93
CA VAL A 2 7.79 -14.21 8.01
C VAL A 2 6.63 -13.43 7.41
N ARG A 3 5.44 -14.03 7.39
CA ARG A 3 4.23 -13.39 6.86
C ARG A 3 3.61 -12.55 7.98
N THR A 4 3.89 -11.26 7.97
CA THR A 4 3.27 -10.32 8.90
C THR A 4 1.91 -9.89 8.35
N LYS A 5 0.93 -9.71 9.24
CA LYS A 5 -0.37 -9.17 8.86
C LYS A 5 -0.20 -7.70 8.46
N LEU A 6 -0.49 -7.37 7.20
CA LEU A 6 -0.54 -5.99 6.72
C LEU A 6 -1.86 -5.34 7.12
N ASP A 7 -1.83 -4.03 7.34
CA ASP A 7 -3.03 -3.24 7.56
C ASP A 7 -3.94 -3.23 6.32
N ASN A 8 -5.23 -3.50 6.51
CA ASN A 8 -6.20 -3.60 5.42
C ASN A 8 -6.41 -2.28 4.66
N ARG A 9 -6.09 -1.14 5.27
CA ARG A 9 -6.32 0.20 4.68
C ARG A 9 -5.58 0.39 3.35
N ILE A 10 -4.37 -0.17 3.22
CA ILE A 10 -3.58 -0.07 1.98
C ILE A 10 -4.34 -0.73 0.83
N ARG A 11 -4.81 -1.97 1.04
CA ARG A 11 -5.60 -2.71 0.04
C ARG A 11 -6.86 -1.95 -0.35
N VAL A 12 -7.64 -1.51 0.65
CA VAL A 12 -8.91 -0.81 0.42
C VAL A 12 -8.71 0.50 -0.35
N ILE A 13 -7.66 1.27 -0.07
CA ILE A 13 -7.37 2.52 -0.78
C ILE A 13 -6.99 2.26 -2.24
N VAL A 14 -6.17 1.24 -2.50
CA VAL A 14 -5.76 0.87 -3.87
C VAL A 14 -6.98 0.40 -4.67
N GLU A 15 -7.77 -0.54 -4.13
CA GLU A 15 -8.95 -1.09 -4.81
C GLU A 15 -9.97 0.00 -5.13
N ASN A 16 -10.27 0.87 -4.17
CA ASN A 16 -11.20 1.97 -4.38
C ASN A 16 -10.66 3.03 -5.36
N GLY A 17 -9.36 3.31 -5.33
CA GLY A 17 -8.71 4.23 -6.24
C GLY A 17 -8.83 3.76 -7.69
N VAL A 18 -8.53 2.48 -7.94
CA VAL A 18 -8.69 1.85 -9.26
C VAL A 18 -10.14 1.87 -9.72
N ALA A 19 -11.07 1.43 -8.86
CA ALA A 19 -12.49 1.38 -9.22
C ALA A 19 -13.10 2.74 -9.57
N LYS A 20 -12.58 3.83 -8.99
CA LYS A 20 -13.05 5.21 -9.23
C LYS A 20 -12.20 6.00 -10.23
N GLY A 21 -11.11 5.42 -10.74
CA GLY A 21 -10.18 6.13 -11.62
C GLY A 21 -9.36 7.24 -10.93
N HIS A 22 -9.16 7.14 -9.61
CA HIS A 22 -8.40 8.11 -8.83
C HIS A 22 -6.93 7.67 -8.68
N ARG A 23 -6.01 8.64 -8.72
CA ARG A 23 -4.61 8.41 -8.37
C ARG A 23 -4.45 8.39 -6.86
N SER A 24 -3.86 7.32 -6.33
CA SER A 24 -3.44 7.22 -4.92
C SER A 24 -1.93 7.45 -4.81
N MET A 25 -1.49 7.98 -3.67
CA MET A 25 -0.08 8.20 -3.35
C MET A 25 0.21 7.66 -1.96
N PHE A 26 1.32 6.93 -1.83
CA PHE A 26 1.83 6.43 -0.57
C PHE A 26 3.25 6.93 -0.38
N VAL A 27 3.64 7.18 0.87
CA VAL A 27 5.00 7.57 1.25
C VAL A 27 5.55 6.48 2.16
N VAL A 28 6.64 5.85 1.72
CA VAL A 28 7.35 4.82 2.49
C VAL A 28 8.64 5.45 3.01
N VAL A 29 8.87 5.35 4.32
CA VAL A 29 10.06 5.90 4.98
C VAL A 29 10.86 4.74 5.58
N GLY A 30 12.15 4.70 5.30
CA GLY A 30 13.10 3.75 5.87
C GLY A 30 14.07 3.16 4.85
N ASP A 31 15.19 2.64 5.34
CA ASP A 31 16.33 2.18 4.52
C ASP A 31 15.99 1.04 3.55
N LYS A 32 14.95 0.27 3.87
CA LYS A 32 14.46 -0.87 3.06
C LYS A 32 13.18 -0.55 2.28
N GLY A 33 12.84 0.73 2.09
CA GLY A 33 11.60 1.13 1.40
C GLY A 33 11.48 0.64 -0.04
N ARG A 34 12.60 0.30 -0.70
CA ARG A 34 12.61 -0.30 -2.05
C ARG A 34 12.08 -1.72 -2.09
N ASP A 35 12.23 -2.47 -1.00
CA ASP A 35 11.83 -3.88 -0.92
C ASP A 35 10.40 -4.07 -0.37
N GLN A 36 9.75 -2.97 0.03
CA GLN A 36 8.36 -2.93 0.51
C GLN A 36 7.40 -2.70 -0.66
#